data_AF-A0AAQ2WW37-F1
#
_entry.id   AF-A0AAQ2WW37-F1
#
_cell.length_a   1.000
_cell.length_b   1.000
_cell.length_c   1.000
_cell.angle_alpha   90.00
_cell.angle_beta   90.00
_cell.angle_gamma   90.00
#
_symmetry.space_group_name_H-M   'P 1'
#
loop_
_entity.id
_entity.type
_entity.pdbx_description
1 polymer ?
#
loop_
_entity_poly.entity_id
_entity_poly.type
_entity_poly.pdbx_seq_one_letter_code
_entity_poly.pdbx_strand_id
1 'polypeptide(L)'
;MGLPQTIITRQMVLAELIKAGINQEIAEDLSYRYYKNELTHKDIEYLKENFDIKLAKVEASLKSDIEKVEVSLKSEIKAVHTELNNKIDNKFNELDNKIDNVEASLKADIRELDNKIDNVENNLNNKIENVRTELKSDIRDLDNKIDNVEASLKSDIRDLDNKIDKVETSLKSEIASVSNEVALVRKDMEINRTELDSKINTLDSKIDKSTSEIKGTLKLHGWMFGTLITLNVGIFLTLISIVYSLLNK
;
A
#
# COMPACT_ATOMS: atom_id res chain seq x y z
N MET A 1 43.74 126.31 4.14
CA MET A 1 44.35 127.29 3.22
C MET A 1 45.59 126.65 2.62
N GLY A 2 45.55 126.29 1.33
CA GLY A 2 46.75 125.82 0.64
C GLY A 2 47.67 127.00 0.36
N LEU A 3 48.97 126.84 0.62
CA LEU A 3 50.00 127.84 0.27
C LEU A 3 49.97 128.11 -1.25
N PRO A 4 50.22 129.36 -1.71
CA PRO A 4 50.28 129.65 -3.13
C PRO A 4 51.41 128.83 -3.79
N GLN A 5 51.07 127.95 -4.72
CA GLN A 5 52.06 127.18 -5.47
C GLN A 5 52.74 128.10 -6.49
N THR A 6 54.06 128.21 -6.41
CA THR A 6 54.89 128.91 -7.38
C THR A 6 54.74 128.24 -8.76
N ILE A 7 54.20 128.96 -9.75
CA ILE A 7 54.06 128.44 -11.12
C ILE A 7 55.39 128.60 -11.85
N ILE A 8 56.07 127.49 -12.09
CA ILE A 8 57.31 127.47 -12.88
C ILE A 8 56.93 127.57 -14.37
N THR A 9 57.26 128.69 -15.01
CA THR A 9 56.98 128.92 -16.44
C THR A 9 58.12 128.40 -17.32
N ARG A 10 57.85 128.05 -18.59
CA ARG A 10 58.88 127.63 -19.57
C ARG A 10 60.06 128.61 -19.61
N GLN A 11 59.77 129.92 -19.60
CA GLN A 11 60.77 130.98 -19.66
C GLN A 11 61.70 130.97 -18.43
N MET A 12 61.16 130.67 -17.25
CA MET A 12 61.94 130.58 -16.00
C MET A 12 62.89 129.38 -16.03
N VAL A 13 62.43 128.24 -16.54
CA VAL A 13 63.27 127.04 -16.71
C VAL A 13 64.35 127.27 -17.76
N LEU A 14 64.01 127.91 -18.88
CA LEU A 14 64.95 128.28 -19.94
C LEU A 14 66.07 129.19 -19.42
N ALA A 15 65.72 130.23 -18.68
CA ALA A 15 66.68 131.19 -18.13
C ALA A 15 67.67 130.52 -17.16
N GLU A 16 67.18 129.63 -16.29
CA GLU A 16 68.05 128.90 -15.36
C GLU A 16 68.95 127.87 -16.07
N LEU A 17 68.48 127.19 -17.12
CA LEU A 17 69.29 126.25 -17.91
C LEU A 17 70.43 126.98 -18.66
N ILE A 18 70.17 128.14 -19.27
CA ILE A 18 71.20 128.96 -19.92
C ILE A 18 72.22 129.45 -18.88
N LYS A 19 71.75 129.89 -17.70
CA LYS A 19 72.60 130.36 -16.60
C LYS A 19 73.49 129.25 -16.03
N ALA A 20 73.02 128.00 -16.06
CA ALA A 20 73.81 126.82 -15.72
C ALA A 20 74.86 126.45 -16.81
N GLY A 21 74.98 127.24 -17.88
CA GLY A 21 75.97 127.06 -18.94
C GLY A 21 75.53 126.11 -20.07
N ILE A 22 74.26 125.73 -20.12
CA ILE A 22 73.71 124.91 -21.21
C ILE A 22 73.49 125.79 -22.43
N ASN A 23 73.87 125.28 -23.61
CA ASN A 23 73.69 125.97 -24.89
C ASN A 23 72.21 126.38 -25.10
N GLN A 24 71.98 127.60 -25.61
CA GLN A 24 70.64 128.17 -25.84
C GLN A 24 69.67 127.21 -26.54
N GLU A 25 70.10 126.57 -27.62
CA GLU A 25 69.24 125.66 -28.39
C GLU A 25 68.84 124.43 -27.55
N ILE A 26 69.79 123.90 -26.78
CA ILE A 26 69.57 122.76 -25.89
C ILE A 26 68.67 123.17 -24.70
N ALA A 27 68.84 124.39 -24.17
CA ALA A 27 68.03 124.93 -23.08
C ALA A 27 66.58 125.22 -23.52
N GLU A 28 66.38 125.69 -24.75
CA GLU A 28 65.05 125.93 -25.34
C GLU A 28 64.26 124.63 -25.55
N ASP A 29 64.93 123.57 -25.97
CA ASP A 29 64.37 122.23 -26.08
C ASP A 29 64.05 121.64 -24.69
N LEU A 30 65.01 121.64 -23.75
CA LEU A 30 64.81 121.10 -22.41
C LEU A 30 63.70 121.84 -21.61
N SER A 31 63.64 123.17 -21.70
CA SER A 31 62.58 123.95 -21.04
C SER A 31 61.20 123.69 -21.64
N TYR A 32 61.12 123.45 -22.96
CA TYR A 32 59.88 123.06 -23.64
C TYR A 32 59.41 121.69 -23.18
N ARG A 33 60.31 120.70 -23.16
CA ARG A 33 60.04 119.33 -22.69
C ARG A 33 59.59 119.30 -21.23
N TYR A 34 60.21 120.12 -20.37
CA TYR A 34 59.82 120.29 -18.97
C TYR A 34 58.42 120.89 -18.85
N TYR A 35 58.14 122.01 -19.53
CA TYR A 35 56.84 122.69 -19.45
C TYR A 35 55.68 121.86 -20.02
N LYS A 36 55.96 121.00 -21.01
CA LYS A 36 54.99 120.06 -21.59
C LYS A 36 54.86 118.74 -20.84
N ASN A 37 55.58 118.55 -19.72
CA ASN A 37 55.62 117.30 -18.95
C ASN A 37 55.95 116.06 -19.80
N GLU A 38 56.71 116.23 -20.89
CA GLU A 38 57.04 115.13 -21.80
C GLU A 38 57.83 114.02 -21.09
N LEU A 39 58.63 114.38 -20.08
CA LEU A 39 59.37 113.44 -19.25
C LEU A 39 58.43 112.59 -18.38
N THR A 40 57.44 113.21 -17.73
CA THR A 40 56.43 112.52 -16.90
C THR A 40 55.53 111.61 -17.72
N HIS A 41 55.19 112.00 -18.95
CA HIS A 41 54.37 111.16 -19.83
C HIS A 41 55.11 109.87 -20.24
N LYS A 42 56.40 109.98 -20.58
CA LYS A 42 57.26 108.83 -20.89
C LYS A 42 57.43 107.90 -19.69
N ASP A 43 57.59 108.43 -18.48
CA ASP A 43 57.68 107.60 -17.27
C ASP A 43 56.38 106.82 -17.01
N ILE A 44 55.22 107.45 -17.20
CA ILE A 44 53.91 106.78 -17.06
C ILE A 44 53.69 105.72 -18.14
N GLU A 45 54.07 106.02 -19.39
CA GLU A 45 54.02 105.08 -20.51
C GLU A 45 54.90 103.85 -20.21
N TYR A 46 56.13 104.07 -19.75
CA TYR A 46 57.04 103.00 -19.35
C TYR A 46 56.52 102.16 -18.17
N LEU A 47 55.89 102.79 -17.17
CA LEU A 47 55.26 102.08 -16.06
C LEU A 47 54.09 101.24 -16.54
N LYS A 48 53.24 101.80 -17.41
CA LYS A 48 52.09 101.10 -17.99
C LYS A 48 52.54 99.89 -18.79
N GLU A 49 53.51 100.05 -19.70
CA GLU A 49 54.07 98.95 -20.47
C GLU A 49 54.64 97.85 -19.57
N ASN A 50 55.38 98.22 -18.52
CA ASN A 50 55.90 97.24 -17.57
C ASN A 50 54.79 96.50 -16.80
N PHE A 51 53.72 97.19 -16.41
CA PHE A 51 52.58 96.58 -15.74
C PHE A 51 51.83 95.64 -16.69
N ASP A 52 51.57 96.05 -17.93
CA ASP A 52 50.91 95.24 -18.94
C ASP A 52 51.73 93.97 -19.24
N ILE A 53 53.06 94.09 -19.36
CA ILE A 53 53.96 92.94 -19.53
C ILE A 53 53.91 92.00 -18.33
N LYS A 54 53.94 92.53 -17.09
CA LYS A 54 53.85 91.71 -15.88
C LYS A 54 52.50 91.01 -15.79
N LEU A 55 51.40 91.70 -16.10
CA LEU A 55 50.06 91.15 -16.09
C LEU A 55 49.92 90.01 -17.11
N ALA A 56 50.38 90.23 -18.35
CA ALA A 56 50.38 89.19 -19.38
C ALA A 56 51.19 87.95 -18.97
N LYS A 57 52.34 88.13 -18.30
CA LYS A 57 53.13 87.01 -17.76
C LYS A 57 52.38 86.25 -16.66
N VAL A 58 51.69 86.95 -15.76
CA VAL A 58 50.88 86.32 -14.70
C VAL A 58 49.71 85.54 -15.32
N GLU A 59 49.00 86.12 -16.28
CA GLU A 59 47.90 85.45 -16.99
C GLU A 59 48.38 84.18 -17.71
N ALA A 60 49.51 84.27 -18.42
CA ALA A 60 50.11 83.12 -19.09
C ALA A 60 50.52 82.01 -18.09
N SER A 61 51.11 82.40 -16.95
CA SER A 61 51.49 81.44 -15.90
C SER A 61 50.26 80.73 -15.32
N LEU A 62 49.23 81.49 -14.93
CA LEU A 62 48.01 80.95 -14.36
C LEU A 62 47.28 80.02 -15.34
N LYS A 63 47.23 80.40 -16.62
CA LYS A 63 46.65 79.56 -17.66
C LYS A 63 47.40 78.23 -17.79
N SER A 64 48.73 78.27 -17.82
CA SER A 64 49.58 77.06 -17.83
C SER A 64 49.31 76.18 -16.61
N ASP A 65 49.20 76.76 -15.41
CA ASP A 65 48.98 75.99 -14.19
C ASP A 65 47.57 75.36 -14.16
N ILE A 66 46.54 76.08 -14.63
CA ILE A 66 45.19 75.53 -14.80
C ILE A 66 45.19 74.36 -15.79
N GLU A 67 45.86 74.50 -16.93
CA GLU A 67 45.96 73.44 -17.93
C GLU A 67 46.66 72.19 -17.36
N LYS A 68 47.73 72.36 -16.58
CA LYS A 68 48.41 71.25 -15.89
C LYS A 68 47.48 70.55 -14.88
N VAL A 69 46.74 71.32 -14.09
CA VAL A 69 45.78 70.76 -13.11
C VAL A 69 44.68 69.98 -13.83
N GLU A 70 44.13 70.52 -14.92
CA GLU A 70 43.08 69.85 -15.69
C GLU A 70 43.57 68.51 -16.28
N VAL A 71 44.79 68.49 -16.82
CA VAL A 71 45.42 67.27 -17.34
C VAL A 71 45.65 66.25 -16.21
N SER A 72 46.14 66.68 -15.04
CA SER A 72 46.35 65.80 -13.88
C SER A 72 45.04 65.17 -13.43
N LEU A 73 44.00 65.97 -13.22
CA LEU A 73 42.69 65.50 -12.75
C LEU A 73 42.04 64.53 -13.74
N LYS A 74 42.11 64.81 -15.05
CA LYS A 74 41.63 63.89 -16.09
C LYS A 74 42.34 62.54 -16.04
N SER A 75 43.65 62.56 -15.82
CA SER A 75 44.46 61.34 -15.71
C SER A 75 44.08 60.53 -14.46
N GLU A 76 43.94 61.20 -13.31
CA GLU A 76 43.55 60.55 -12.04
C GLU A 76 42.14 59.95 -12.12
N ILE A 77 41.17 60.68 -12.67
CA ILE A 77 39.81 60.17 -12.88
C ILE A 77 39.82 58.91 -13.76
N LYS A 78 40.60 58.92 -14.84
CA LYS A 78 40.73 57.75 -15.72
C LYS A 78 41.38 56.56 -15.01
N ALA A 79 42.38 56.80 -14.18
CA ALA A 79 43.04 55.76 -13.39
C ALA A 79 42.07 55.12 -12.39
N VAL A 80 41.33 55.94 -11.63
CA VAL A 80 40.31 55.47 -10.67
C VAL A 80 39.21 54.68 -11.38
N HIS A 81 38.72 55.16 -12.52
CA HIS A 81 37.71 54.45 -13.29
C HIS A 81 38.20 53.08 -13.76
N THR A 82 39.45 53.00 -14.23
CA THR A 82 40.07 51.73 -14.64
C THR A 82 40.22 50.77 -13.46
N GLU A 83 40.66 51.27 -12.30
CA GLU A 83 40.81 50.45 -11.09
C GLU A 83 39.46 49.91 -10.60
N LEU A 84 38.41 50.74 -10.62
CA LEU A 84 37.06 50.33 -10.23
C LEU A 84 36.51 49.25 -11.16
N ASN A 85 36.66 49.41 -12.47
CA ASN A 85 36.22 48.40 -13.45
C ASN A 85 36.94 47.06 -13.20
N ASN A 86 38.27 47.08 -13.01
CA ASN A 86 39.03 45.88 -12.70
C ASN A 86 38.57 45.21 -11.39
N LYS A 87 38.26 45.99 -10.35
CA LYS A 87 37.73 45.47 -9.08
C LYS A 87 36.35 44.83 -9.26
N ILE A 88 35.49 45.43 -10.08
CA ILE A 88 34.17 44.92 -10.40
C ILE A 88 34.27 43.60 -11.18
N ASP A 89 35.09 43.56 -12.23
CA ASP A 89 35.29 42.35 -13.05
C ASP A 89 35.84 41.20 -12.21
N ASN A 90 36.81 41.48 -11.33
CA ASN A 90 37.33 40.47 -10.40
C ASN A 90 36.25 39.94 -9.46
N LYS A 91 35.34 40.80 -8.97
CA LYS A 91 34.24 40.38 -8.11
C LYS A 91 33.17 39.57 -8.84
N PHE A 92 32.89 39.89 -10.11
CA PHE A 92 32.02 39.06 -10.95
C PHE A 92 32.64 37.68 -11.18
N ASN A 93 33.93 37.60 -11.53
CA ASN A 93 34.63 36.33 -11.69
C ASN A 93 34.63 35.50 -10.39
N GLU A 94 34.81 36.11 -9.22
CA GLU A 94 34.70 35.42 -7.93
C GLU A 94 33.28 34.88 -7.68
N LEU A 95 32.24 35.64 -8.07
CA LEU A 95 30.84 35.23 -7.92
C LEU A 95 30.47 34.09 -8.87
N ASP A 96 30.89 34.17 -10.14
CA ASP A 96 30.65 33.11 -11.12
C ASP A 96 31.29 31.80 -10.65
N ASN A 97 32.54 31.83 -10.19
CA ASN A 97 33.19 30.66 -9.60
C ASN A 97 32.43 30.10 -8.39
N LYS A 98 31.85 30.95 -7.54
CA LYS A 98 31.02 30.47 -6.40
C LYS A 98 29.74 29.82 -6.88
N ILE A 99 29.08 30.38 -7.90
CA ILE A 99 27.87 29.83 -8.50
C ILE A 99 28.17 28.45 -9.10
N ASP A 100 29.24 28.33 -9.90
CA ASP A 100 29.66 27.06 -10.51
C ASP A 100 29.92 25.97 -9.46
N ASN A 101 30.58 26.34 -8.35
CA ASN A 101 30.84 25.41 -7.24
C ASN A 101 29.54 24.96 -6.55
N VAL A 102 28.59 25.87 -6.33
CA VAL A 102 27.28 25.53 -5.76
C VAL A 102 26.50 24.63 -6.71
N GLU A 103 26.49 24.93 -8.01
CA GLU A 103 25.82 24.10 -9.01
C GLU A 103 26.42 22.69 -9.08
N ALA A 104 27.75 22.58 -9.04
CA ALA A 104 28.44 21.30 -9.00
C ALA A 104 28.09 20.48 -7.75
N SER A 105 28.04 21.14 -6.57
CA SER A 105 27.66 20.49 -5.31
C SER A 105 26.21 19.98 -5.36
N LEU A 106 25.27 20.81 -5.81
CA LEU A 106 23.86 20.41 -5.92
C LEU A 106 23.67 19.26 -6.92
N LYS A 107 24.40 19.25 -8.04
CA LYS A 107 24.39 18.12 -8.98
C LYS A 107 24.93 16.83 -8.34
N ALA A 108 25.92 16.92 -7.45
CA ALA A 108 26.44 15.77 -6.72
C ALA A 108 25.42 15.24 -5.71
N ASP A 109 24.78 16.13 -4.94
CA ASP A 109 23.76 15.77 -3.95
C ASP A 109 22.54 15.10 -4.61
N ILE A 110 22.09 15.63 -5.77
CA ILE A 110 21.00 15.03 -6.55
C ILE A 110 21.36 13.61 -6.99
N ARG A 111 22.57 13.40 -7.52
CA ARG A 111 23.03 12.05 -7.91
C ARG A 111 23.11 11.09 -6.73
N GLU A 112 23.52 11.57 -5.56
CA GLU A 112 23.54 10.75 -4.34
C GLU A 112 22.13 10.34 -3.93
N LEU A 113 21.16 11.26 -4.01
CA LEU A 113 19.76 10.97 -3.75
C LEU A 113 19.16 9.97 -4.74
N ASP A 114 19.44 10.12 -6.03
CA ASP A 114 19.01 9.15 -7.06
C ASP A 114 19.54 7.75 -6.74
N ASN A 115 20.82 7.61 -6.42
CA ASN A 115 21.42 6.33 -6.02
C ASN A 115 20.77 5.75 -4.75
N LYS A 116 20.43 6.59 -3.77
CA LYS A 116 19.73 6.17 -2.55
C LYS A 116 18.32 5.67 -2.87
N ILE A 117 17.60 6.36 -3.76
CA ILE A 117 16.27 5.96 -4.21
C ILE A 117 16.33 4.61 -4.93
N ASP A 118 17.25 4.44 -5.89
CA ASP A 118 17.45 3.18 -6.62
C ASP A 118 17.74 2.02 -5.68
N ASN A 119 18.58 2.24 -4.66
CA ASN A 119 18.89 1.22 -3.67
C ASN A 119 17.66 0.85 -2.81
N VAL A 120 16.85 1.83 -2.41
CA VAL A 120 15.60 1.57 -1.66
C VAL A 120 14.62 0.80 -2.52
N GLU A 121 14.43 1.19 -3.78
CA GLU A 121 13.54 0.51 -4.72
C GLU A 121 13.95 -0.95 -4.94
N ASN A 122 15.24 -1.21 -5.18
CA ASN A 122 15.77 -2.56 -5.33
C ASN A 122 15.56 -3.42 -4.08
N ASN A 123 15.80 -2.86 -2.89
CA ASN A 123 15.57 -3.56 -1.63
C ASN A 123 14.09 -3.90 -1.40
N LEU A 124 13.18 -3.00 -1.75
CA LEU A 124 11.74 -3.24 -1.63
C LEU A 124 11.27 -4.30 -2.64
N ASN A 125 11.73 -4.23 -3.89
CA ASN A 125 11.42 -5.23 -4.91
C ASN A 125 11.87 -6.63 -4.48
N ASN A 126 13.09 -6.76 -3.94
CA ASN A 126 13.59 -8.03 -3.41
C ASN A 126 12.74 -8.56 -2.24
N LYS A 127 12.35 -7.69 -1.30
CA LYS A 127 11.48 -8.08 -0.18
C LYS A 127 10.10 -8.55 -0.67
N ILE A 128 9.52 -7.86 -1.63
CA ILE A 128 8.23 -8.22 -2.24
C ILE A 128 8.33 -9.59 -2.91
N GLU A 129 9.39 -9.83 -3.68
CA GLU A 129 9.57 -11.12 -4.36
C GLU A 129 9.76 -12.27 -3.36
N ASN A 130 10.53 -12.06 -2.28
CA ASN A 130 10.69 -13.06 -1.22
C ASN A 130 9.35 -13.41 -0.55
N VAL A 131 8.54 -12.41 -0.17
CA VAL A 131 7.21 -12.66 0.41
C VAL A 131 6.31 -13.40 -0.59
N ARG A 132 6.40 -13.04 -1.87
CA ARG A 132 5.62 -13.70 -2.94
C ARG A 132 6.02 -15.17 -3.10
N THR A 133 7.31 -15.49 -3.04
CA THR A 133 7.79 -16.88 -3.17
C THR A 133 7.43 -17.71 -1.95
N GLU A 134 7.56 -17.16 -0.74
CA GLU A 134 7.15 -17.79 0.52
C GLU A 134 5.65 -18.11 0.51
N LEU A 135 4.79 -17.13 0.23
CA LEU A 135 3.33 -17.35 0.17
C LEU A 135 2.94 -18.39 -0.88
N LYS A 136 3.63 -18.43 -2.02
CA LYS A 136 3.38 -19.45 -3.06
C LYS A 136 3.77 -20.85 -2.58
N SER A 137 4.81 -20.97 -1.75
CA SER A 137 5.19 -22.23 -1.12
C SER A 137 4.15 -22.67 -0.09
N ASP A 138 3.74 -21.75 0.80
CA ASP A 138 2.74 -22.04 1.83
C ASP A 138 1.41 -22.49 1.24
N ILE A 139 0.95 -21.84 0.16
CA ILE A 139 -0.27 -22.25 -0.57
C ILE A 139 -0.12 -23.68 -1.10
N ARG A 140 1.02 -24.00 -1.74
CA ARG A 140 1.26 -25.36 -2.26
C ARG A 140 1.29 -26.41 -1.14
N ASP A 141 1.88 -26.08 0.00
CA ASP A 141 1.92 -26.99 1.15
C ASP A 141 0.53 -27.22 1.75
N LEU A 142 -0.32 -26.19 1.76
CA LEU A 142 -1.72 -26.31 2.15
C LEU A 142 -2.52 -27.16 1.16
N ASP A 143 -2.36 -26.94 -0.15
CA ASP A 143 -3.02 -27.74 -1.19
C ASP A 143 -2.64 -29.23 -1.02
N ASN A 144 -1.36 -29.53 -0.84
CA ASN A 144 -0.89 -30.91 -0.59
C ASN A 144 -1.49 -31.51 0.69
N LYS A 145 -1.65 -30.72 1.76
CA LYS A 145 -2.30 -31.18 3.00
C LYS A 145 -3.78 -31.48 2.78
N ILE A 146 -4.47 -30.63 2.02
CA ILE A 146 -5.88 -30.82 1.67
C ILE A 146 -6.05 -32.11 0.85
N ASP A 147 -5.23 -32.31 -0.19
CA ASP A 147 -5.26 -33.51 -1.02
C ASP A 147 -5.05 -34.79 -0.20
N ASN A 148 -4.09 -34.77 0.74
CA ASN A 148 -3.82 -35.90 1.63
C ASN A 148 -5.01 -36.20 2.56
N VAL A 149 -5.65 -35.17 3.13
CA VAL A 149 -6.84 -35.34 3.96
C VAL A 149 -8.00 -35.88 3.15
N GLU A 150 -8.22 -35.36 1.94
CA GLU A 150 -9.27 -35.85 1.04
C GLU A 150 -9.05 -37.33 0.67
N ALA A 151 -7.81 -37.71 0.36
CA ALA A 151 -7.46 -39.11 0.07
C ALA A 151 -7.70 -40.03 1.28
N SER A 152 -7.31 -39.60 2.48
CA SER A 152 -7.55 -40.36 3.72
C SER A 152 -9.03 -40.56 3.98
N LEU A 153 -9.83 -39.49 3.87
CA LEU A 153 -11.28 -39.56 4.08
C LEU A 153 -11.98 -40.45 3.05
N LYS A 154 -11.56 -40.40 1.79
CA LYS A 154 -12.07 -41.33 0.75
C LYS A 154 -11.76 -42.79 1.09
N SER A 155 -10.58 -43.06 1.64
CA SER A 155 -10.21 -44.41 2.10
C SER A 155 -11.08 -44.86 3.27
N ASP A 156 -11.25 -44.02 4.28
CA ASP A 156 -12.08 -44.32 5.46
C ASP A 156 -13.54 -44.59 5.08
N ILE A 157 -14.10 -43.78 4.16
CA ILE A 157 -15.46 -43.99 3.63
C ILE A 157 -15.56 -45.35 2.94
N ARG A 158 -14.60 -45.69 2.08
CA ARG A 158 -14.58 -46.98 1.38
C ARG A 158 -14.48 -48.17 2.34
N ASP A 159 -13.68 -48.05 3.40
CA ASP A 159 -13.56 -49.08 4.42
C ASP A 159 -14.85 -49.25 5.23
N LEU A 160 -15.57 -48.16 5.51
CA LEU A 160 -16.88 -48.20 6.13
C LEU A 160 -17.92 -48.86 5.21
N ASP A 161 -17.97 -48.48 3.94
CA ASP A 161 -18.86 -49.10 2.94
C ASP A 161 -18.63 -50.62 2.87
N ASN A 162 -17.37 -51.05 2.77
CA ASN A 162 -17.02 -52.47 2.79
C ASN A 162 -17.46 -53.20 4.08
N LYS A 163 -17.40 -52.54 5.23
CA LYS A 163 -17.88 -53.10 6.51
C LYS A 163 -19.41 -53.22 6.52
N ILE A 164 -20.11 -52.20 6.01
CA ILE A 164 -21.57 -52.20 5.87
C ILE A 164 -22.01 -53.36 4.96
N ASP A 165 -21.39 -53.51 3.79
CA ASP A 165 -21.69 -54.59 2.84
C ASP A 165 -21.53 -55.98 3.45
N LYS A 166 -20.47 -56.18 4.25
CA LYS A 166 -20.22 -57.44 4.98
C LYS A 166 -21.30 -57.73 6.00
N VAL A 167 -21.68 -56.73 6.80
CA VAL A 167 -22.75 -56.86 7.80
C VAL A 167 -24.07 -57.16 7.11
N GLU A 168 -24.40 -56.43 6.04
CA GLU A 168 -25.63 -56.65 5.28
C GLU A 168 -25.70 -58.07 4.70
N THR A 169 -24.58 -58.56 4.14
CA THR A 169 -24.49 -59.92 3.59
C THR A 169 -24.64 -60.99 4.69
N SER A 170 -24.00 -60.80 5.86
CA SER A 170 -24.12 -61.72 6.99
C SER A 170 -25.57 -61.80 7.48
N LEU A 171 -26.20 -60.64 7.70
CA LEU A 171 -27.59 -60.56 8.16
C LEU A 171 -28.56 -61.19 7.15
N LYS A 172 -28.37 -60.94 5.84
CA LYS A 172 -29.14 -61.61 4.78
C LYS A 172 -29.01 -63.13 4.86
N SER A 173 -27.81 -63.65 5.08
CA SER A 173 -27.55 -65.09 5.23
C SER A 173 -28.21 -65.68 6.47
N GLU A 174 -28.09 -65.00 7.62
CA GLU A 174 -28.71 -65.41 8.88
C GLU A 174 -30.25 -65.44 8.77
N ILE A 175 -30.85 -64.39 8.19
CA ILE A 175 -32.30 -64.32 7.93
C ILE A 175 -32.75 -65.47 7.02
N ALA A 176 -31.98 -65.79 5.97
CA ALA A 176 -32.27 -66.90 5.08
C ALA A 176 -32.21 -68.26 5.80
N SER A 177 -31.20 -68.46 6.66
CA SER A 177 -31.06 -69.67 7.49
C SER A 177 -32.26 -69.83 8.44
N VAL A 178 -32.60 -68.79 9.19
CA VAL A 178 -33.76 -68.79 10.11
C VAL A 178 -35.06 -69.03 9.35
N SER A 179 -35.22 -68.41 8.17
CA SER A 179 -36.40 -68.62 7.31
C SER A 179 -36.54 -70.10 6.90
N ASN A 180 -35.42 -70.76 6.58
CA ASN A 180 -35.41 -72.19 6.25
C ASN A 180 -35.73 -73.07 7.47
N GLU A 181 -35.15 -72.79 8.64
CA GLU A 181 -35.46 -73.50 9.89
C GLU A 181 -36.95 -73.39 10.25
N VAL A 182 -37.53 -72.19 10.16
CA VAL A 182 -38.96 -71.96 10.38
C VAL A 182 -39.81 -72.75 9.37
N ALA A 183 -39.40 -72.82 8.10
CA ALA A 183 -40.09 -73.61 7.09
C ALA A 183 -40.08 -75.12 7.40
N LEU A 184 -38.95 -75.65 7.88
CA LEU A 184 -38.84 -77.04 8.33
C LEU A 184 -39.73 -77.33 9.53
N VAL A 185 -39.70 -76.47 10.57
CA VAL A 185 -40.57 -76.61 11.75
C VAL A 185 -42.05 -76.57 11.36
N ARG A 186 -42.44 -75.68 10.43
CA ARG A 186 -43.82 -75.65 9.90
C ARG A 186 -44.19 -76.97 9.21
N LYS A 187 -43.29 -77.56 8.44
CA LYS A 187 -43.51 -78.86 7.79
C LYS A 187 -43.66 -79.99 8.82
N ASP A 188 -42.79 -80.03 9.83
CA ASP A 188 -42.85 -81.03 10.90
C ASP A 188 -44.15 -80.91 11.71
N MET A 189 -44.60 -79.68 12.03
CA MET A 189 -45.89 -79.46 12.67
C MET A 189 -47.07 -79.94 11.81
N GLU A 190 -47.04 -79.71 10.50
CA GLU A 190 -48.09 -80.17 9.58
C GLU A 190 -48.11 -81.71 9.50
N ILE A 191 -46.94 -82.36 9.43
CA ILE A 191 -46.83 -83.83 9.50
C ILE A 191 -47.43 -84.34 10.81
N ASN A 192 -46.99 -83.80 11.95
CA ASN A 192 -47.50 -84.19 13.26
C ASN A 192 -49.02 -84.01 13.38
N ARG A 193 -49.55 -82.91 12.84
CA ARG A 193 -51.00 -82.65 12.77
C ARG A 193 -51.71 -83.74 11.98
N THR A 194 -51.25 -84.07 10.78
CA THR A 194 -51.86 -85.12 9.95
C THR A 194 -51.78 -86.51 10.59
N GLU A 195 -50.68 -86.82 11.29
CA GLU A 195 -50.54 -88.08 12.02
C GLU A 195 -51.50 -88.15 13.20
N LEU A 196 -51.68 -87.05 13.94
CA LEU A 196 -52.64 -86.94 15.03
C LEU A 196 -54.07 -87.12 14.52
N ASP A 197 -54.44 -86.45 13.43
CA ASP A 197 -55.75 -86.58 12.78
C ASP A 197 -56.01 -88.06 12.37
N SER A 198 -55.01 -88.75 11.82
CA SER A 198 -55.10 -90.18 11.47
C SER A 198 -55.28 -91.09 12.69
N LYS A 199 -54.55 -90.84 13.78
CA LYS A 199 -54.70 -91.57 15.05
C LYS A 199 -56.08 -91.36 15.65
N ILE A 200 -56.61 -90.14 15.63
CA ILE A 200 -57.98 -89.81 16.08
C ILE A 200 -59.00 -90.60 15.26
N ASN A 201 -58.93 -90.54 13.92
CA ASN A 201 -59.84 -91.28 13.04
C ASN A 201 -59.81 -92.80 13.29
N THR A 202 -58.62 -93.34 13.58
CA THR A 202 -58.45 -94.77 13.94
C THR A 202 -59.08 -95.10 15.28
N LEU A 203 -58.90 -94.24 16.30
CA LEU A 203 -59.53 -94.39 17.60
C LEU A 203 -61.05 -94.32 17.49
N ASP A 204 -61.58 -93.35 16.77
CA ASP A 204 -63.02 -93.20 16.49
C ASP A 204 -63.57 -94.48 15.85
N SER A 205 -62.91 -95.02 14.82
CA SER A 205 -63.31 -96.28 14.18
C SER A 205 -63.31 -97.48 15.13
N LYS A 206 -62.33 -97.57 16.04
CA LYS A 206 -62.27 -98.62 17.07
C LYS A 206 -63.39 -98.47 18.11
N ILE A 207 -63.69 -97.24 18.52
CA ILE A 207 -64.79 -96.91 19.44
C ILE A 207 -66.13 -97.28 18.79
N ASP A 208 -66.34 -96.93 17.53
CA ASP A 208 -67.55 -97.27 16.77
C ASP A 208 -67.74 -98.79 16.68
N LYS A 209 -66.67 -99.51 16.32
CA LYS A 209 -66.69 -100.98 16.29
C LYS A 209 -67.03 -101.56 17.66
N SER A 210 -66.35 -101.11 18.72
CA SER A 210 -66.58 -101.62 20.09
C SER A 210 -68.01 -101.34 20.56
N THR A 211 -68.52 -100.13 20.29
CA THR A 211 -69.91 -99.75 20.54
C THR A 211 -70.89 -100.66 19.81
N SER A 212 -70.61 -101.00 18.53
CA SER A 212 -71.44 -101.89 17.73
C SER A 212 -71.45 -103.34 18.26
N GLU A 213 -70.31 -103.86 18.69
CA GLU A 213 -70.15 -105.20 19.27
C GLU A 213 -70.88 -105.31 20.62
N ILE A 214 -70.73 -104.30 21.49
CA ILE A 214 -71.47 -104.20 22.76
C ILE A 214 -72.97 -104.13 22.50
N LYS A 215 -73.43 -103.28 21.57
CA LYS A 215 -74.85 -103.16 21.21
C LYS A 215 -75.41 -104.47 20.66
N GLY A 216 -74.66 -105.17 19.82
CA GLY A 216 -75.03 -106.48 19.30
C GLY A 216 -75.15 -107.52 20.42
N THR A 217 -74.18 -107.56 21.33
CA THR A 217 -74.18 -108.44 22.50
C THR A 217 -75.35 -108.15 23.42
N LEU A 218 -75.63 -106.88 23.72
CA LEU A 218 -76.79 -106.48 24.54
C LEU A 218 -78.12 -106.84 23.86
N LYS A 219 -78.24 -106.70 22.54
CA LYS A 219 -79.42 -107.16 21.80
C LYS A 219 -79.59 -108.68 21.89
N LEU A 220 -78.51 -109.44 21.75
CA LEU A 220 -78.53 -110.90 21.88
C LEU A 220 -78.92 -111.32 23.29
N HIS A 221 -78.33 -110.71 24.33
CA HIS A 221 -78.70 -110.96 25.72
C HIS A 221 -80.15 -110.55 25.99
N GLY A 222 -80.59 -109.38 25.53
CA GLY A 222 -81.99 -108.97 25.62
C GLY A 222 -82.93 -109.97 24.95
N TRP A 223 -82.55 -110.52 23.79
CA TRP A 223 -83.28 -111.58 23.11
C TRP A 223 -83.28 -112.90 23.91
N MET A 224 -82.14 -113.32 24.44
CA MET A 224 -82.01 -114.52 25.30
C MET A 224 -82.78 -114.39 26.62
N PHE A 225 -82.74 -113.24 27.28
CA PHE A 225 -83.55 -112.98 28.47
C PHE A 225 -85.03 -112.99 28.12
N GLY A 226 -85.41 -112.44 26.96
CA GLY A 226 -86.77 -112.53 26.44
C GLY A 226 -87.23 -113.99 26.28
N THR A 227 -86.44 -114.84 25.60
CA THR A 227 -86.77 -116.27 25.44
C THR A 227 -86.81 -117.00 26.77
N LEU A 228 -85.85 -116.74 27.67
CA LEU A 228 -85.78 -117.33 29.01
C LEU A 228 -87.00 -116.94 29.86
N ILE A 229 -87.42 -115.67 29.83
CA ILE A 229 -88.63 -115.19 30.50
C ILE A 229 -89.86 -115.89 29.90
N THR A 230 -90.01 -115.93 28.56
CA THR A 230 -91.16 -116.60 27.92
C THR A 230 -91.23 -118.10 28.24
N LEU A 231 -90.08 -118.79 28.29
CA LEU A 231 -90.01 -120.20 28.65
C LEU A 231 -90.41 -120.43 30.12
N ASN A 232 -89.87 -119.63 31.05
CA ASN A 232 -90.20 -119.73 32.47
C ASN A 232 -91.68 -119.40 32.75
N VAL A 233 -92.22 -118.35 32.13
CA VAL A 233 -93.65 -118.01 32.22
C VAL A 233 -94.51 -119.14 31.65
N GLY A 234 -94.12 -119.71 30.51
CA GLY A 234 -94.78 -120.87 29.91
C GLY A 234 -94.81 -122.09 30.85
N ILE A 235 -93.68 -122.45 31.47
CA ILE A 235 -93.59 -123.52 32.47
C ILE A 235 -94.46 -123.21 33.70
N PHE A 236 -94.46 -121.97 34.18
CA PHE A 236 -95.27 -121.58 35.34
C PHE A 236 -96.78 -121.69 35.05
N LEU A 237 -97.23 -121.29 33.85
CA LEU A 237 -98.63 -121.43 33.42
C LEU A 237 -99.05 -122.90 33.22
N THR A 238 -98.17 -123.76 32.68
CA THR A 238 -98.46 -125.20 32.56
C THR A 238 -98.51 -125.88 33.93
N LEU A 239 -97.60 -125.53 34.85
CA LEU A 239 -97.64 -126.00 36.23
C LEU A 239 -98.89 -125.51 36.97
N ILE A 240 -99.28 -124.23 36.83
CA ILE A 240 -100.55 -123.73 37.37
C ILE A 240 -101.71 -124.55 36.80
N SER A 241 -101.74 -124.84 35.50
CA SER A 241 -102.80 -125.66 34.90
C SER A 241 -102.83 -127.09 35.46
N ILE A 242 -101.67 -127.70 35.69
CA ILE A 242 -101.56 -129.03 36.32
C ILE A 242 -102.04 -128.98 37.78
N VAL A 243 -101.62 -127.98 38.55
CA VAL A 243 -102.05 -127.78 39.94
C VAL A 243 -103.55 -127.51 40.02
N TYR A 244 -104.10 -126.68 39.13
CA TYR A 244 -105.54 -126.45 39.03
C TYR A 244 -106.29 -127.73 38.66
N SER A 245 -105.74 -128.54 37.74
CA SER A 245 -106.30 -129.86 37.40
C SER A 245 -106.23 -130.88 38.55
N LEU A 246 -105.25 -130.75 39.44
CA LEU A 246 -105.10 -131.63 40.62
C LEU A 246 -105.95 -131.17 41.81
N LEU A 247 -106.17 -129.86 41.97
CA LEU A 247 -106.94 -129.26 43.06
C LEU A 247 -108.45 -129.15 42.78
N ASN A 248 -108.90 -129.21 41.52
CA ASN A 248 -110.34 -129.28 41.19
C ASN A 248 -110.91 -130.71 41.22
N LYS A 249 -110.48 -131.49 42.22
CA LYS A 249 -111.18 -132.67 42.72
C LYS A 249 -111.64 -132.43 44.14
#